data_AF-A0A411DPP6-F1
#
_entry.id   AF-A0A411DPP6-F1
#
_cell.length_a   1.000
_cell.length_b   1.000
_cell.length_c   1.000
_cell.angle_alpha   90.00
_cell.angle_beta   90.00
_cell.angle_gamma   90.00
#
_symmetry.space_group_name_H-M   'P 1'
#
loop_
_entity.id
_entity.type
_entity.pdbx_description
1 polymer ?
#
loop_
_entity_poly.entity_id
_entity_poly.type
_entity_poly.pdbx_seq_one_letter_code
_entity_poly.pdbx_strand_id
1 'polypeptide(L)'
;MTGNRFYDKIHNWLLPMPEQQCDVFPPLHKYSTPFQKLILDYLAWNGINKKGNITSNKVYPTRTEIQENRKLLRKCGFTTADIEKLIVLEFLEMKRNIPDLDSEMFIHFFKDCYHNLKLVKFTTLEAQKSNENTKQYHNIIKGFLVEIQSYLETEYLRTRIECDFSETRNWKNTARVEEFITPFAKIGLNCDKSAKFSINYFINPNLKELIGESLGDTLEKRFNEFITGEMKDIVKMTPLNRRYDRYFEEMLRFTRTFPHYKAIITDKNSL
;
A
#
# COMPACT_ATOMS: atom_id res chain seq x y z
N MET A 1 -11.40 35.94 -25.31
CA MET A 1 -11.50 34.48 -25.55
C MET A 1 -11.62 33.77 -24.19
N THR A 2 -12.83 33.66 -23.68
CA THR A 2 -13.13 33.20 -22.30
C THR A 2 -14.44 32.39 -22.29
N GLY A 3 -14.68 31.59 -23.34
CA GLY A 3 -15.95 30.89 -23.56
C GLY A 3 -15.97 29.38 -23.25
N ASN A 4 -14.83 28.69 -23.17
CA ASN A 4 -14.86 27.21 -23.15
C ASN A 4 -14.77 26.55 -21.76
N ARG A 5 -14.26 27.22 -20.73
CA ARG A 5 -14.05 26.56 -19.42
C ARG A 5 -15.32 26.34 -18.59
N PHE A 6 -16.42 27.03 -18.91
CA PHE A 6 -17.68 26.91 -18.15
C PHE A 6 -18.58 25.82 -18.74
N TYR A 7 -18.61 25.68 -20.07
CA TYR A 7 -19.36 24.61 -20.74
C TYR A 7 -18.81 23.22 -20.45
N ASP A 8 -17.48 23.04 -20.39
CA ASP A 8 -16.86 21.75 -20.09
C ASP A 8 -17.15 21.24 -18.66
N LYS A 9 -17.41 22.14 -17.71
CA LYS A 9 -17.78 21.78 -16.34
C LYS A 9 -19.24 21.35 -16.21
N ILE A 10 -20.13 21.97 -16.98
CA ILE A 10 -21.57 21.65 -16.95
C ILE A 10 -21.84 20.35 -17.71
N HIS A 11 -21.14 20.13 -18.82
CA HIS A 11 -21.32 18.92 -19.65
C HIS A 11 -20.90 17.63 -18.93
N ASN A 12 -19.91 17.70 -18.05
CA ASN A 12 -19.45 16.56 -17.22
C ASN A 12 -20.34 16.28 -16.00
N TRP A 13 -21.25 17.18 -15.66
CA TRP A 13 -22.17 17.02 -14.53
C TRP A 13 -23.55 16.50 -14.94
N LEU A 14 -23.99 16.79 -16.17
CA LEU A 14 -25.35 16.51 -16.62
C LEU A 14 -25.51 15.24 -17.48
N LEU A 15 -24.41 14.65 -17.95
CA LEU A 15 -24.43 13.37 -18.68
C LEU A 15 -23.41 12.43 -18.05
N PRO A 16 -23.83 11.39 -17.29
CA PRO A 16 -22.90 10.33 -16.92
C PRO A 16 -22.44 9.67 -18.21
N MET A 17 -21.14 9.75 -18.50
CA MET A 17 -20.55 9.08 -19.66
C MET A 17 -20.84 7.57 -19.56
N PRO A 18 -21.39 6.93 -20.61
CA PRO A 18 -21.56 5.49 -20.62
C PRO A 18 -20.20 4.80 -20.47
N GLU A 19 -20.11 3.87 -19.53
CA GLU A 19 -19.04 2.89 -19.46
C GLU A 19 -19.12 1.97 -20.68
N GLN A 20 -18.55 2.40 -21.81
CA GLN A 20 -18.07 1.55 -22.91
C GLN A 20 -17.49 2.41 -24.03
N GLN A 21 -16.40 1.91 -24.61
CA GLN A 21 -15.58 2.47 -25.70
C GLN A 21 -14.53 3.51 -25.30
N CYS A 22 -13.41 3.00 -24.80
CA CYS A 22 -12.09 3.41 -25.29
C CYS A 22 -11.24 2.15 -25.56
N ASP A 23 -11.75 1.24 -26.39
CA ASP A 23 -10.91 0.27 -27.10
C ASP A 23 -10.26 0.98 -28.29
N VAL A 24 -9.30 1.86 -27.99
CA VAL A 24 -8.33 2.35 -28.95
C VAL A 24 -7.01 2.35 -28.20
N PHE A 25 -6.19 1.32 -28.42
CA PHE A 25 -4.81 1.34 -28.00
C PHE A 25 -4.14 2.54 -28.68
N PRO A 26 -3.64 3.54 -27.91
CA PRO A 26 -2.82 4.56 -28.53
C PRO A 26 -1.54 3.88 -29.06
N PRO A 27 -0.97 4.38 -30.16
CA PRO A 27 0.26 3.82 -30.71
C PRO A 27 1.36 3.78 -29.64
N LEU A 28 2.14 2.69 -29.63
CA LEU A 28 3.34 2.46 -28.82
C LEU A 28 4.42 3.52 -29.13
N HIS A 29 4.21 4.75 -28.68
CA HIS A 29 5.26 5.75 -28.56
C HIS A 29 5.84 5.67 -27.16
N LYS A 30 7.18 5.59 -27.10
CA LYS A 30 8.05 5.53 -25.91
C LYS A 30 7.88 6.76 -24.99
N TYR A 31 6.73 6.94 -24.37
CA TYR A 31 6.56 7.90 -23.28
C TYR A 31 7.06 7.27 -21.99
N SER A 32 8.35 7.46 -21.72
CA SER A 32 8.92 7.20 -20.41
C SER A 32 8.14 7.98 -19.36
N THR A 33 7.41 7.30 -18.47
CA THR A 33 6.83 7.94 -17.29
C THR A 33 7.94 8.63 -16.48
N PRO A 34 7.65 9.70 -15.73
CA PRO A 34 8.64 10.38 -14.88
C PRO A 34 9.45 9.43 -14.00
N PHE A 35 8.82 8.36 -13.50
CA PHE A 35 9.47 7.34 -12.69
C PHE A 35 10.40 6.42 -13.50
N GLN A 36 10.08 6.10 -14.75
CA GLN A 36 10.95 5.30 -15.63
C GLN A 36 12.24 6.05 -15.98
N LYS A 37 12.13 7.35 -16.26
CA LYS A 37 13.31 8.21 -16.48
C LYS A 37 14.23 8.16 -15.25
N LEU A 38 13.63 8.33 -14.06
CA LEU A 38 14.36 8.33 -12.80
C LEU A 38 15.07 6.99 -12.53
N ILE A 39 14.44 5.85 -12.86
CA ILE A 39 15.09 4.53 -12.80
C ILE A 39 16.31 4.47 -13.74
N LEU A 40 16.15 4.86 -15.00
CA LEU A 40 17.24 4.84 -15.98
C LEU A 40 18.42 5.71 -15.56
N ASP A 41 18.13 6.92 -15.08
CA ASP A 41 19.18 7.85 -14.65
C ASP A 41 19.95 7.28 -13.46
N TYR A 42 19.27 6.73 -12.46
CA TYR A 42 19.91 6.09 -11.31
C TYR A 42 20.76 4.86 -11.69
N LEU A 43 20.29 4.04 -12.62
CA LEU A 43 21.09 2.94 -13.15
C LEU A 43 22.36 3.46 -13.86
N ALA A 44 22.22 4.47 -14.73
CA ALA A 44 23.33 5.07 -15.45
C ALA A 44 24.38 5.72 -14.52
N TRP A 45 23.93 6.43 -13.47
CA TRP A 45 24.82 7.03 -12.48
C TRP A 45 25.59 5.98 -11.68
N ASN A 46 25.03 4.79 -11.55
CA ASN A 46 25.67 3.64 -10.92
C ASN A 46 26.40 2.72 -11.93
N GLY A 47 26.66 3.21 -13.15
CA GLY A 47 27.49 2.54 -14.15
C GLY A 47 26.79 1.44 -14.94
N ILE A 48 25.47 1.32 -14.81
CA ILE A 48 24.65 0.31 -15.52
C ILE A 48 24.13 0.94 -16.81
N ASN A 49 24.58 0.42 -17.95
CA ASN A 49 24.14 0.92 -19.26
C ASN A 49 22.79 0.33 -19.68
N LYS A 50 22.23 0.81 -20.81
CA LYS A 50 20.92 0.35 -21.32
C LYS A 50 20.83 -1.15 -21.58
N LYS A 51 21.95 -1.81 -21.93
CA LYS A 51 22.03 -3.27 -22.13
C LYS A 51 22.14 -4.05 -20.81
N GLY A 52 22.11 -3.35 -19.68
CA GLY A 52 22.27 -3.91 -18.35
C GLY A 52 23.71 -4.28 -17.97
N ASN A 53 24.71 -3.85 -18.74
CA ASN A 53 26.10 -4.15 -18.43
C ASN A 53 26.62 -3.16 -17.39
N ILE A 54 27.31 -3.68 -16.38
CA ILE A 54 28.02 -2.90 -15.37
C ILE A 54 29.34 -2.43 -16.00
N THR A 55 29.51 -1.12 -16.10
CA THR A 55 30.71 -0.49 -16.65
C THR A 55 31.45 0.27 -15.55
N SER A 56 32.77 0.37 -15.66
CA SER A 56 33.59 1.21 -14.77
C SER A 56 33.30 2.71 -14.94
N ASN A 57 32.67 3.09 -16.05
CA ASN A 57 32.37 4.47 -16.40
C ASN A 57 31.05 4.89 -15.74
N LYS A 58 31.11 5.24 -14.45
CA LYS A 58 29.99 5.92 -13.79
C LYS A 58 29.70 7.23 -14.50
N VAL A 59 28.44 7.44 -14.88
CA VAL A 59 28.00 8.75 -15.38
C VAL A 59 27.87 9.67 -14.17
N TYR A 60 28.78 10.63 -14.03
CA TYR A 60 28.66 11.63 -12.98
C TYR A 60 27.60 12.65 -13.40
N PRO A 61 26.46 12.73 -12.70
CA PRO A 61 25.43 13.68 -13.06
C PRO A 61 25.87 15.11 -12.79
N THR A 62 25.47 16.00 -13.67
CA THR A 62 25.57 17.44 -13.45
C THR A 62 24.66 17.88 -12.29
N ARG A 63 24.97 19.02 -11.68
CA ARG A 63 24.14 19.62 -10.63
C ARG A 63 22.69 19.83 -11.09
N THR A 64 22.49 20.19 -12.36
CA THR A 64 21.17 20.38 -12.97
C THR A 64 20.39 19.07 -13.02
N GLU A 65 21.01 17.98 -13.49
CA GLU A 65 20.37 16.66 -13.55
C GLU A 65 20.01 16.13 -12.15
N ILE A 66 20.88 16.35 -11.16
CA ILE A 66 20.57 16.01 -9.76
C ILE A 66 19.32 16.76 -9.29
N GLN A 67 19.21 18.06 -9.58
CA GLN A 67 18.06 18.86 -9.19
C GLN A 67 16.78 18.45 -9.94
N GLU A 68 16.87 18.15 -11.23
CA GLU A 68 15.76 17.62 -12.02
C GLU A 68 15.25 16.30 -11.44
N ASN A 69 16.14 15.36 -11.15
CA ASN A 69 15.76 14.06 -10.60
C ASN A 69 15.18 14.18 -9.20
N ARG A 70 15.71 15.08 -8.35
CA ARG A 70 15.06 15.40 -7.07
C ARG A 70 13.64 15.96 -7.25
N LYS A 71 13.41 16.77 -8.28
CA LYS A 71 12.07 17.30 -8.60
C LYS A 71 11.14 16.20 -9.11
N LEU A 72 11.64 15.30 -9.97
CA LEU A 72 10.89 14.13 -10.46
C LEU A 72 10.56 13.15 -9.33
N LEU A 73 11.51 12.90 -8.44
CA LEU A 73 11.37 12.07 -7.25
C LEU A 73 10.22 12.57 -6.37
N ARG A 74 10.20 13.88 -6.09
CA ARG A 74 9.11 14.54 -5.35
C ARG A 74 7.77 14.45 -6.08
N LYS A 75 7.75 14.61 -7.41
CA LYS A 75 6.53 14.40 -8.21
C LYS A 75 6.01 12.96 -8.14
N CYS A 76 6.91 11.98 -7.98
CA CYS A 76 6.55 10.59 -7.73
C CYS A 76 6.14 10.33 -6.27
N GLY A 77 6.22 11.33 -5.40
CA GLY A 77 5.82 11.29 -3.98
C GLY A 77 6.90 10.76 -3.03
N PHE A 78 8.12 10.55 -3.51
CA PHE A 78 9.23 10.10 -2.68
C PHE A 78 9.91 11.30 -2.01
N THR A 79 10.31 11.11 -0.75
CA THR A 79 10.95 12.14 0.08
C THR A 79 12.45 11.90 0.24
N THR A 80 12.91 10.65 0.09
CA THR A 80 14.31 10.26 0.28
C THR A 80 14.93 9.69 -0.99
N ALA A 81 16.26 9.75 -1.08
CA ALA A 81 17.03 9.13 -2.16
C ALA A 81 17.20 7.60 -1.98
N ASP A 82 16.57 6.99 -0.97
CA ASP A 82 16.72 5.55 -0.71
C ASP A 82 16.13 4.68 -1.82
N ILE A 83 15.22 5.24 -2.62
CA ILE A 83 14.72 4.59 -3.82
C ILE A 83 15.83 4.32 -4.85
N GLU A 84 16.86 5.17 -4.92
CA GLU A 84 18.03 4.93 -5.79
C GLU A 84 18.76 3.66 -5.36
N LYS A 85 19.06 3.53 -4.06
CA LYS A 85 19.71 2.35 -3.50
C LYS A 85 18.89 1.08 -3.76
N LEU A 86 17.57 1.16 -3.59
CA LEU A 86 16.66 0.05 -3.85
C LEU A 86 16.68 -0.36 -5.34
N ILE A 87 16.58 0.62 -6.25
CA ILE A 87 16.61 0.38 -7.70
C ILE A 87 17.90 -0.34 -8.11
N VAL A 88 19.05 0.15 -7.66
CA VAL A 88 20.35 -0.44 -7.99
C VAL A 88 20.48 -1.84 -7.39
N LEU A 89 20.09 -2.03 -6.12
CA LEU A 89 20.15 -3.32 -5.47
C LEU A 89 19.30 -4.37 -6.18
N GLU A 90 18.03 -4.06 -6.47
CA GLU A 90 17.13 -5.00 -7.17
C GLU A 90 17.60 -5.29 -8.59
N PHE A 91 18.13 -4.29 -9.31
CA PHE A 91 18.69 -4.53 -10.64
C PHE A 91 19.83 -5.56 -10.57
N LEU A 92 20.78 -5.36 -9.65
CA LEU A 92 21.94 -6.25 -9.51
C LEU A 92 21.52 -7.66 -9.08
N GLU A 93 20.54 -7.78 -8.19
CA GLU A 93 19.99 -9.06 -7.77
C GLU A 93 19.30 -9.79 -8.92
N MET A 94 18.44 -9.09 -9.68
CA MET A 94 17.77 -9.68 -10.84
C MET A 94 18.74 -10.03 -11.97
N LYS A 95 19.76 -9.20 -12.23
CA LYS A 95 20.77 -9.44 -13.26
C LYS A 95 21.59 -10.71 -13.00
N ARG A 96 21.82 -11.07 -11.73
CA ARG A 96 22.47 -12.35 -11.35
C ARG A 96 21.65 -13.56 -11.77
N ASN A 97 20.32 -13.44 -11.72
CA ASN A 97 19.38 -14.52 -12.05
C ASN A 97 18.95 -14.51 -13.53
N ILE A 98 19.02 -13.35 -14.20
CA ILE A 98 18.62 -13.14 -15.59
C ILE A 98 19.78 -12.42 -16.30
N PRO A 99 20.76 -13.16 -16.86
CA PRO A 99 21.95 -12.57 -17.48
C PRO A 99 21.64 -11.60 -18.63
N ASP A 100 20.54 -11.82 -19.36
CA ASP A 100 20.12 -10.97 -20.48
C ASP A 100 19.24 -9.78 -20.05
N LEU A 101 19.05 -9.56 -18.74
CA LEU A 101 18.27 -8.44 -18.22
C LEU A 101 18.87 -7.11 -18.66
N ASP A 102 18.12 -6.36 -19.44
CA ASP A 102 18.43 -4.98 -19.81
C ASP A 102 17.67 -3.98 -18.92
N SER A 103 17.99 -2.68 -19.06
CA SER A 103 17.36 -1.65 -18.23
C SER A 103 15.87 -1.45 -18.55
N GLU A 104 15.44 -1.67 -19.80
CA GLU A 104 14.05 -1.51 -20.20
C GLU A 104 13.19 -2.64 -19.62
N MET A 105 13.65 -3.88 -19.69
CA MET A 105 13.03 -5.05 -19.05
C MET A 105 12.93 -4.86 -17.54
N PHE A 106 14.04 -4.46 -16.90
CA PHE A 106 14.06 -4.23 -15.45
C PHE A 106 13.02 -3.20 -15.01
N ILE A 107 12.85 -2.11 -15.76
CA ILE A 107 11.87 -1.07 -15.45
C ILE A 107 10.45 -1.64 -15.34
N HIS A 108 10.07 -2.54 -16.23
CA HIS A 108 8.76 -3.17 -16.19
C HIS A 108 8.62 -4.02 -14.93
N PHE A 109 9.58 -4.90 -14.67
CA PHE A 109 9.57 -5.74 -13.47
C PHE A 109 9.55 -4.93 -12.17
N PHE A 110 10.41 -3.90 -12.09
CA PHE A 110 10.51 -3.07 -10.91
C PHE A 110 9.19 -2.35 -10.63
N LYS A 111 8.56 -1.74 -11.65
CA LYS A 111 7.27 -1.05 -11.46
C LYS A 111 6.15 -2.00 -11.05
N ASP A 112 6.10 -3.18 -11.65
CA ASP A 112 5.06 -4.17 -11.40
C ASP A 112 5.20 -4.86 -10.04
N CYS A 113 6.39 -4.81 -9.44
CA CYS A 113 6.70 -5.46 -8.16
C CYS A 113 7.17 -4.48 -7.08
N TYR A 114 7.06 -3.16 -7.32
CA TYR A 114 7.49 -2.15 -6.37
C TYR A 114 6.50 -2.04 -5.19
N HIS A 115 7.00 -2.13 -3.97
CA HIS A 115 6.23 -1.95 -2.75
C HIS A 115 7.04 -1.12 -1.74
N ASN A 116 6.40 -0.18 -1.04
CA ASN A 116 7.09 0.73 -0.10
C ASN A 116 7.80 -0.02 1.03
N LEU A 117 7.32 -1.20 1.41
CA LEU A 117 7.95 -2.07 2.41
C LEU A 117 9.42 -2.36 2.08
N LYS A 118 9.78 -2.45 0.80
CA LYS A 118 11.16 -2.71 0.35
C LYS A 118 12.14 -1.59 0.71
N LEU A 119 11.64 -0.38 0.96
CA LEU A 119 12.44 0.76 1.39
C LEU A 119 12.80 0.73 2.88
N VAL A 120 12.08 -0.05 3.71
CA VAL A 120 12.28 -0.07 5.17
C VAL A 120 13.72 -0.43 5.56
N LYS A 121 14.37 -1.34 4.82
CA LYS A 121 15.77 -1.74 5.08
C LYS A 121 16.80 -0.63 4.87
N PHE A 122 16.42 0.45 4.18
CA PHE A 122 17.31 1.58 3.88
C PHE A 122 17.09 2.80 4.77
N THR A 123 16.08 2.77 5.66
CA THR A 123 15.83 3.87 6.60
C THR A 123 16.84 3.87 7.76
N THR A 124 16.83 4.94 8.57
CA THR A 124 17.66 5.02 9.77
C THR A 124 17.26 3.95 10.79
N LEU A 125 18.20 3.56 11.66
CA LEU A 125 17.92 2.59 12.74
C LEU A 125 16.76 3.04 13.64
N GLU A 126 16.65 4.34 13.91
CA GLU A 126 15.54 4.93 14.66
C GLU A 126 14.19 4.71 13.96
N ALA A 127 14.13 4.92 12.64
CA ALA A 127 12.92 4.67 11.85
C ALA A 127 12.57 3.18 11.79
N GLN A 128 13.58 2.31 11.68
CA GLN A 128 13.36 0.85 11.74
C GLN A 128 12.81 0.41 13.09
N LYS A 129 13.36 0.92 14.20
CA LYS A 129 12.84 0.66 15.55
C LYS A 129 11.41 1.18 15.72
N SER A 130 11.12 2.37 15.19
CA SER A 130 9.76 2.94 15.20
C SER A 130 8.76 2.08 14.39
N ASN A 131 9.16 1.58 13.23
CA ASN A 131 8.35 0.68 12.42
C ASN A 131 8.09 -0.66 13.14
N GLU A 132 9.10 -1.21 13.82
CA GLU A 132 8.95 -2.44 14.60
C GLU A 132 7.96 -2.25 15.76
N ASN A 133 8.09 -1.16 16.52
CA ASN A 133 7.12 -0.81 17.56
C ASN A 133 5.69 -0.65 16.98
N THR A 134 5.57 -0.01 15.82
CA THR A 134 4.28 0.14 15.12
C THR A 134 3.70 -1.21 14.73
N LYS A 135 4.52 -2.14 14.23
CA LYS A 135 4.10 -3.50 13.88
C LYS A 135 3.66 -4.28 15.13
N GLN A 136 4.36 -4.14 16.24
CA GLN A 136 3.96 -4.74 17.51
C GLN A 136 2.61 -4.21 17.98
N TYR A 137 2.39 -2.90 17.89
CA TYR A 137 1.08 -2.31 18.19
C TYR A 137 -0.02 -2.84 17.27
N HIS A 138 0.23 -2.93 15.96
CA HIS A 138 -0.70 -3.57 15.03
C HIS A 138 -1.07 -4.99 15.45
N ASN A 139 -0.09 -5.81 15.86
CA ASN A 139 -0.31 -7.17 16.33
C ASN A 139 -1.11 -7.22 17.64
N ILE A 140 -0.89 -6.29 18.57
CA ILE A 140 -1.67 -6.17 19.80
C ILE A 140 -3.14 -5.88 19.49
N ILE A 141 -3.41 -4.94 18.58
CA ILE A 141 -4.80 -4.61 18.20
C ILE A 141 -5.45 -5.81 17.49
N LYS A 142 -4.74 -6.51 16.60
CA LYS A 142 -5.21 -7.77 15.98
C LYS A 142 -5.56 -8.81 17.05
N GLY A 143 -4.66 -9.05 18.00
CA GLY A 143 -4.87 -10.01 19.08
C GLY A 143 -6.12 -9.69 19.90
N PHE A 144 -6.31 -8.42 20.25
CA PHE A 144 -7.51 -7.96 20.96
C PHE A 144 -8.80 -8.18 20.15
N LEU A 145 -8.80 -7.93 18.83
CA LEU A 145 -9.96 -8.24 18.00
C LEU A 145 -10.26 -9.75 17.94
N VAL A 146 -9.23 -10.59 17.85
CA VAL A 146 -9.39 -12.05 17.89
C VAL A 146 -10.00 -12.49 19.23
N GLU A 147 -9.56 -11.89 20.34
CA GLU A 147 -10.13 -12.14 21.66
C GLU A 147 -11.62 -11.77 21.70
N ILE A 148 -12.01 -10.57 21.23
CA ILE A 148 -13.42 -10.19 21.14
C ILE A 148 -14.22 -11.20 20.30
N GLN A 149 -13.67 -11.64 19.15
CA GLN A 149 -14.33 -12.65 18.31
C GLN A 149 -14.56 -13.96 19.07
N SER A 150 -13.62 -14.42 19.88
CA SER A 150 -13.73 -15.70 20.59
C SER A 150 -14.92 -15.78 21.56
N TYR A 151 -15.46 -14.65 22.01
CA TYR A 151 -16.66 -14.57 22.85
C TYR A 151 -17.98 -14.60 22.06
N LEU A 152 -17.94 -14.52 20.73
CA LEU A 152 -19.15 -14.39 19.92
C LEU A 152 -19.73 -15.75 19.53
N GLU A 153 -21.04 -15.91 19.69
CA GLU A 153 -21.74 -17.15 19.35
C GLU A 153 -21.72 -17.44 17.85
N THR A 154 -22.01 -16.41 17.04
CA THR A 154 -22.25 -16.56 15.61
C THR A 154 -20.94 -16.74 14.84
N GLU A 155 -20.82 -17.81 14.06
CA GLU A 155 -19.64 -18.10 13.23
C GLU A 155 -19.27 -16.96 12.27
N TYR A 156 -20.28 -16.32 11.68
CA TYR A 156 -20.09 -15.14 10.83
C TYR A 156 -19.29 -14.05 11.55
N LEU A 157 -19.65 -13.73 12.81
CA LEU A 157 -18.94 -12.74 13.63
C LEU A 157 -17.54 -13.18 14.06
N ARG A 158 -17.32 -14.49 14.15
CA ARG A 158 -16.01 -15.10 14.40
C ARG A 158 -15.14 -15.25 13.15
N THR A 159 -15.70 -14.99 11.97
CA THR A 159 -14.95 -15.02 10.72
C THR A 159 -14.11 -13.75 10.60
N ARG A 160 -12.85 -13.90 10.25
CA ARG A 160 -11.94 -12.80 9.93
C ARG A 160 -11.22 -13.07 8.62
N ILE A 161 -10.79 -12.00 7.97
CA ILE A 161 -10.02 -12.05 6.74
C ILE A 161 -8.67 -11.43 7.03
N GLU A 162 -7.62 -12.20 6.76
CA GLU A 162 -6.23 -11.73 6.85
C GLU A 162 -5.63 -11.67 5.46
N CYS A 163 -4.94 -10.58 5.17
CA CYS A 163 -4.30 -10.35 3.88
C CYS A 163 -2.88 -9.82 4.09
N ASP A 164 -1.93 -10.45 3.42
CA ASP A 164 -0.53 -10.01 3.35
C ASP A 164 -0.23 -9.56 1.92
N PHE A 165 0.15 -8.30 1.78
CA PHE A 165 0.45 -7.69 0.49
C PHE A 165 1.93 -7.70 0.16
N SER A 166 2.80 -8.15 1.09
CA SER A 166 4.26 -8.13 0.91
C SER A 166 4.74 -8.99 -0.26
N GLU A 167 4.01 -10.05 -0.59
CA GLU A 167 4.33 -11.00 -1.67
C GLU A 167 3.47 -10.82 -2.93
N THR A 168 2.51 -9.88 -2.91
CA THR A 168 1.56 -9.72 -4.02
C THR A 168 2.12 -8.87 -5.15
N ARG A 169 1.95 -9.31 -6.40
CA ARG A 169 2.20 -8.45 -7.57
C ARG A 169 1.30 -7.24 -7.49
N ASN A 170 1.90 -6.07 -7.67
CA ASN A 170 1.44 -4.78 -7.21
C ASN A 170 0.01 -4.43 -7.70
N TRP A 171 -0.99 -4.71 -6.88
CA TRP A 171 -2.38 -4.35 -7.16
C TRP A 171 -2.65 -2.88 -6.85
N LYS A 172 -2.02 -1.98 -7.63
CA LYS A 172 -2.19 -0.51 -7.54
C LYS A 172 -2.01 0.09 -6.13
N ASN A 173 -1.50 -0.68 -5.17
CA ASN A 173 -1.46 -0.30 -3.76
C ASN A 173 -0.09 -0.61 -3.18
N THR A 174 0.86 0.27 -3.48
CA THR A 174 2.26 0.13 -3.06
C THR A 174 2.47 0.37 -1.56
N ALA A 175 1.42 0.75 -0.83
CA ALA A 175 1.52 1.21 0.54
C ALA A 175 0.96 0.22 1.57
N ARG A 176 -0.07 -0.57 1.24
CA ARG A 176 -0.69 -1.47 2.21
C ARG A 176 0.19 -2.69 2.43
N VAL A 177 0.56 -2.97 3.67
CA VAL A 177 1.43 -4.10 4.04
C VAL A 177 0.58 -5.30 4.47
N GLU A 178 -0.32 -5.08 5.42
CA GLU A 178 -1.22 -6.10 5.96
C GLU A 178 -2.63 -5.52 6.12
N GLU A 179 -3.64 -6.38 6.04
CA GLU A 179 -5.02 -6.02 6.33
C GLU A 179 -5.71 -7.13 7.13
N PHE A 180 -6.46 -6.72 8.13
CA PHE A 180 -7.20 -7.56 9.05
C PHE A 180 -8.64 -7.06 9.11
N ILE A 181 -9.60 -7.90 8.75
CA ILE A 181 -10.99 -7.51 8.57
C ILE A 181 -11.89 -8.47 9.33
N THR A 182 -12.75 -7.94 10.19
CA THR A 182 -13.86 -8.65 10.84
C THR A 182 -15.18 -8.02 10.39
N PRO A 183 -16.35 -8.62 10.69
CA PRO A 183 -17.66 -8.03 10.38
C PRO A 183 -17.95 -6.69 11.07
N PHE A 184 -17.18 -6.33 12.09
CA PHE A 184 -17.40 -5.15 12.91
C PHE A 184 -16.20 -4.19 12.96
N ALA A 185 -15.02 -4.60 12.52
CA ALA A 185 -13.83 -3.76 12.51
C ALA A 185 -12.87 -4.11 11.38
N LYS A 186 -12.14 -3.10 10.91
CA LYS A 186 -11.05 -3.24 9.93
C LYS A 186 -9.81 -2.57 10.49
N ILE A 187 -8.67 -3.22 10.31
CA ILE A 187 -7.34 -2.67 10.62
C ILE A 187 -6.44 -2.93 9.42
N GLY A 188 -5.62 -1.95 9.05
CA GLY A 188 -4.59 -2.12 8.04
C GLY A 188 -3.27 -1.50 8.48
N LEU A 189 -2.19 -2.24 8.29
CA LEU A 189 -0.82 -1.74 8.41
C LEU A 189 -0.40 -1.18 7.05
N ASN A 190 0.03 0.09 7.03
CA ASN A 190 0.48 0.76 5.81
C ASN A 190 1.92 1.25 5.97
N CYS A 191 2.65 1.27 4.87
CA CYS A 191 3.99 1.80 4.72
C CYS A 191 3.96 2.95 3.70
N ASP A 192 4.29 4.15 4.13
CA ASP A 192 4.31 5.32 3.25
C ASP A 192 5.57 5.35 2.36
N LYS A 193 5.65 6.35 1.48
CA LYS A 193 6.79 6.53 0.57
C LYS A 193 8.08 6.99 1.27
N SER A 194 8.00 7.34 2.56
CA SER A 194 9.14 7.59 3.44
C SER A 194 9.52 6.33 4.23
N ALA A 195 8.93 5.18 3.88
CA ALA A 195 9.09 3.89 4.52
C ALA A 195 8.74 3.88 6.02
N LYS A 196 7.78 4.71 6.43
CA LYS A 196 7.25 4.74 7.79
C LYS A 196 5.95 3.98 7.88
N PHE A 197 5.78 3.24 8.97
CA PHE A 197 4.56 2.50 9.24
C PHE A 197 3.47 3.37 9.86
N SER A 198 2.23 3.05 9.54
CA SER A 198 1.03 3.65 10.12
C SER A 198 -0.09 2.61 10.17
N ILE A 199 -0.99 2.76 11.13
CA ILE A 199 -2.13 1.87 11.33
C ILE A 199 -3.38 2.66 10.98
N ASN A 200 -4.15 2.15 10.02
CA ASN A 200 -5.47 2.68 9.74
C ASN A 200 -6.51 1.72 10.30
N TYR A 201 -7.54 2.25 10.93
CA TYR A 201 -8.65 1.44 11.42
C TYR A 201 -10.01 2.01 11.04
N PHE A 202 -11.02 1.14 11.12
CA PHE A 202 -12.42 1.49 10.98
C PHE A 202 -13.24 0.59 11.91
N ILE A 203 -14.22 1.17 12.59
CA ILE A 203 -15.17 0.45 13.43
C ILE A 203 -16.55 0.63 12.79
N ASN A 204 -17.30 -0.46 12.66
CA ASN A 204 -18.65 -0.43 12.12
C ASN A 204 -19.55 0.42 13.04
N PRO A 205 -20.28 1.42 12.51
CA PRO A 205 -21.20 2.24 13.32
C PRO A 205 -22.23 1.43 14.12
N ASN A 206 -22.57 0.23 13.64
CA ASN A 206 -23.52 -0.68 14.29
C ASN A 206 -22.82 -1.69 15.22
N LEU A 207 -21.61 -1.38 15.72
CA LEU A 207 -20.81 -2.27 16.55
C LEU A 207 -21.62 -2.93 17.68
N LYS A 208 -22.35 -2.13 18.46
CA LYS A 208 -23.10 -2.60 19.65
C LYS A 208 -24.26 -3.51 19.28
N GLU A 209 -24.89 -3.28 18.13
CA GLU A 209 -25.91 -4.18 17.58
C GLU A 209 -25.31 -5.53 17.16
N LEU A 210 -24.07 -5.53 16.68
CA LEU A 210 -23.39 -6.73 16.17
C LEU A 210 -22.79 -7.59 17.27
N ILE A 211 -22.12 -6.98 18.27
CA ILE A 211 -21.36 -7.72 19.28
C ILE A 211 -21.88 -7.53 20.71
N GLY A 212 -22.99 -6.81 20.87
CA GLY A 212 -23.55 -6.45 22.18
C GLY A 212 -22.90 -5.21 22.79
N GLU A 213 -23.64 -4.52 23.67
CA GLU A 213 -23.20 -3.26 24.28
C GLU A 213 -21.90 -3.41 25.08
N SER A 214 -21.79 -4.44 25.94
CA SER A 214 -20.63 -4.62 26.81
C SER A 214 -19.32 -4.82 26.04
N LEU A 215 -19.31 -5.67 25.01
CA LEU A 215 -18.13 -5.88 24.17
C LEU A 215 -17.87 -4.68 23.25
N GLY A 216 -18.94 -4.05 22.75
CA GLY A 216 -18.88 -2.83 21.96
C GLY A 216 -18.19 -1.69 22.72
N ASP A 217 -18.64 -1.42 23.94
CA ASP A 217 -18.06 -0.39 24.83
C ASP A 217 -16.60 -0.70 25.16
N THR A 218 -16.27 -1.97 25.41
CA THR A 218 -14.89 -2.41 25.69
C THR A 218 -13.99 -2.15 24.48
N LEU A 219 -14.46 -2.48 23.28
CA LEU A 219 -13.73 -2.24 22.04
C LEU A 219 -13.55 -0.75 21.77
N GLU A 220 -14.63 0.04 21.87
CA GLU A 220 -14.58 1.50 21.70
C GLU A 220 -13.60 2.15 22.68
N LYS A 221 -13.67 1.79 23.96
CA LYS A 221 -12.76 2.27 24.99
C LYS A 221 -11.31 1.93 24.65
N ARG A 222 -11.04 0.69 24.24
CA ARG A 222 -9.68 0.25 23.92
C ARG A 222 -9.10 0.98 22.71
N PHE A 223 -9.90 1.22 21.67
CA PHE A 223 -9.47 2.04 20.54
C PHE A 223 -9.27 3.51 20.91
N ASN A 224 -10.12 4.06 21.78
CA ASN A 224 -9.92 5.40 22.32
C ASN A 224 -8.57 5.52 23.05
N GLU A 225 -8.20 4.54 23.88
CA GLU A 225 -6.89 4.49 24.53
C GLU A 225 -5.74 4.49 23.50
N PHE A 226 -5.86 3.74 22.41
CA PHE A 226 -4.84 3.73 21.35
C PHE A 226 -4.69 5.09 20.66
N ILE A 227 -5.79 5.78 20.34
CA ILE A 227 -5.74 7.06 19.61
C ILE A 227 -5.43 8.26 20.52
N THR A 228 -5.65 8.17 21.84
CA THR A 228 -5.30 9.26 22.77
C THR A 228 -3.95 9.06 23.45
N GLY A 229 -3.42 7.84 23.45
CA GLY A 229 -2.16 7.48 24.10
C GLY A 229 -0.94 7.64 23.18
N GLU A 230 0.06 6.79 23.40
CA GLU A 230 1.35 6.83 22.70
C GLU A 230 1.25 6.60 21.18
N MET A 231 0.14 6.05 20.69
CA MET A 231 -0.04 5.70 19.28
C MET A 231 -0.81 6.75 18.48
N LYS A 232 -1.17 7.89 19.07
CA LYS A 232 -2.03 8.93 18.46
C LYS A 232 -1.61 9.34 17.05
N ASP A 233 -0.31 9.49 16.81
CA ASP A 233 0.19 9.97 15.52
C ASP A 233 0.29 8.86 14.46
N ILE A 234 0.21 7.60 14.91
CA ILE A 234 0.43 6.39 14.12
C ILE A 234 -0.90 5.71 13.75
N VAL A 235 -1.87 5.72 14.68
CA VAL A 235 -3.18 5.08 14.54
C VAL A 235 -4.21 6.11 14.10
N LYS A 236 -4.81 5.92 12.93
CA LYS A 236 -5.79 6.86 12.37
C LYS A 236 -7.06 6.15 11.93
N MET A 237 -8.20 6.73 12.30
CA MET A 237 -9.48 6.26 11.78
C MET A 237 -9.60 6.68 10.32
N THR A 238 -9.88 5.72 9.43
CA THR A 238 -10.18 6.00 8.03
C THR A 238 -11.65 5.68 7.77
N PRO A 239 -12.50 6.68 7.46
CA PRO A 239 -13.91 6.43 7.20
C PRO A 239 -14.05 5.56 5.96
N LEU A 240 -15.02 4.66 6.01
CA LEU A 240 -15.38 3.83 4.86
C LEU A 240 -16.54 4.51 4.12
N ASN A 241 -16.30 4.98 2.89
CA ASN A 241 -17.33 5.61 2.05
C ASN A 241 -18.27 4.56 1.40
N ARG A 242 -18.62 3.50 2.14
CA ARG A 242 -19.57 2.47 1.71
C ARG A 242 -20.16 1.75 2.92
N ARG A 243 -21.20 0.95 2.67
CA ARG A 243 -21.77 0.04 3.66
C ARG A 243 -20.78 -1.06 4.03
N TYR A 244 -20.45 -1.17 5.33
CA TYR A 244 -19.39 -2.06 5.81
C TYR A 244 -19.76 -3.55 5.70
N ASP A 245 -21.05 -3.89 5.91
CA ASP A 245 -21.58 -5.25 5.70
C ASP A 245 -21.32 -5.73 4.26
N ARG A 246 -21.65 -4.90 3.27
CA ARG A 246 -21.39 -5.22 1.86
C ARG A 246 -19.89 -5.34 1.55
N TYR A 247 -19.07 -4.50 2.18
CA TYR A 247 -17.63 -4.58 2.05
C TYR A 247 -17.08 -5.91 2.56
N PHE A 248 -17.51 -6.34 3.76
CA PHE A 248 -17.04 -7.58 4.35
C PHE A 248 -17.40 -8.78 3.48
N GLU A 249 -18.64 -8.84 2.98
CA GLU A 249 -19.10 -9.87 2.04
C GLU A 249 -18.30 -9.90 0.73
N GLU A 250 -17.97 -8.73 0.18
CA GLU A 250 -17.10 -8.63 -1.00
C GLU A 250 -15.70 -9.20 -0.72
N MET A 251 -15.12 -8.87 0.43
CA MET A 251 -13.82 -9.41 0.83
C MET A 251 -13.87 -10.92 1.07
N LEU A 252 -14.97 -11.45 1.63
CA LEU A 252 -15.16 -12.89 1.73
C LEU A 252 -15.17 -13.56 0.35
N ARG A 253 -15.81 -12.96 -0.66
CA ARG A 253 -15.73 -13.48 -2.04
C ARG A 253 -14.31 -13.44 -2.59
N PHE A 254 -13.53 -12.42 -2.24
CA PHE A 254 -12.14 -12.31 -2.66
C PHE A 254 -11.28 -13.46 -2.12
N THR A 255 -11.55 -13.95 -0.91
CA THR A 255 -10.82 -15.12 -0.34
C THR A 255 -10.96 -16.39 -1.19
N ARG A 256 -12.02 -16.50 -2.00
CA ARG A 256 -12.24 -17.64 -2.92
C ARG A 256 -11.52 -17.49 -4.25
N THR A 257 -11.18 -16.25 -4.63
CA THR A 257 -10.62 -15.93 -5.95
C THR A 257 -9.13 -15.60 -5.87
N PHE A 258 -8.69 -15.07 -4.73
CA PHE A 258 -7.39 -14.47 -4.57
C PHE A 258 -6.64 -15.10 -3.40
N PRO A 259 -5.51 -15.79 -3.66
CA PRO A 259 -4.87 -16.67 -2.68
C PRO A 259 -4.23 -15.96 -1.49
N HIS A 260 -4.00 -14.65 -1.57
CA HIS A 260 -3.43 -13.84 -0.49
C HIS A 260 -4.50 -13.33 0.50
N TYR A 261 -5.79 -13.50 0.18
CA TYR A 261 -6.87 -13.27 1.13
C TYR A 261 -7.23 -14.60 1.80
N LYS A 262 -7.05 -14.68 3.12
CA LYS A 262 -7.34 -15.89 3.90
C LYS A 262 -8.51 -15.62 4.84
N ALA A 263 -9.60 -16.35 4.66
CA ALA A 263 -10.68 -16.39 5.64
C ALA A 263 -10.33 -17.38 6.74
N ILE A 264 -10.46 -16.96 8.00
CA ILE A 264 -10.17 -17.77 9.18
C ILE A 264 -11.36 -17.63 10.13
N ILE A 265 -11.82 -18.74 10.70
CA ILE A 265 -12.84 -18.74 11.75
C ILE A 265 -12.11 -18.84 13.08
N THR A 266 -12.36 -17.88 13.97
CA THR A 266 -11.84 -17.91 15.34
C THR A 266 -12.59 -18.95 16.17
N ASP A 267 -11.87 -19.80 16.89
CA ASP A 267 -12.48 -20.76 17.82
C ASP A 267 -13.19 -20.03 18.95
N LYS A 268 -14.33 -20.59 19.39
CA LYS A 268 -15.09 -20.04 20.51
C LYS A 268 -14.38 -20.37 21.81
N ASN A 269 -14.27 -19.41 22.72
CA ASN A 269 -13.83 -19.70 24.08
C ASN A 269 -14.86 -20.61 24.77
N SER A 270 -14.40 -21.77 25.23
CA SER A 270 -15.16 -22.68 26.08
C SER A 270 -15.13 -22.16 27.52
N LEU A 271 -15.88 -21.10 27.80
CA LEU A 271 -16.23 -20.68 29.16
C LEU A 271 -17.60 -21.26 29.53
#